data_AF-A0A961H121-F1
#
_entry.id   AF-A0A961H121-F1
#
_cell.length_a   1.000
_cell.length_b   1.000
_cell.length_c   1.000
_cell.angle_alpha   90.00
_cell.angle_beta   90.00
_cell.angle_gamma   90.00
#
_symmetry.space_group_name_H-M   'P 1'
#
loop_
_entity.id
_entity.type
_entity.pdbx_description
1 polymer ?
#
loop_
_entity_poly.entity_id
_entity_poly.type
_entity_poly.pdbx_seq_one_letter_code
_entity_poly.pdbx_strand_id
1 'polypeptide(L)'
;MSAPIDDIPQQIKRELTQALWKKLLLYADNSIREHIWHGVLGGLPLHGKSAEDYLQDALMKTLTGKRKWKPAACALEQHLRGVLDSDINHDSMRPMNQRILREGSLDSDNSQDSTSFFDRIDAATLTIEEVEKLKEWDTMLFNFLEELSDDKPVQQLFEAIFDGTIKRADQAKALGVPETQIDAFKKRLSTRVKKFITNQNQTPKEVHHA
;
A
#
# COMPACT_ATOMS: atom_id res chain seq x y z
N MET A 1 8.37 42.11 -19.47
CA MET A 1 8.57 42.32 -18.03
C MET A 1 8.18 41.02 -17.33
N SER A 2 9.14 40.16 -17.02
CA SER A 2 8.86 38.94 -16.27
C SER A 2 8.58 39.31 -14.82
N ALA A 3 7.43 38.89 -14.29
CA ALA A 3 7.11 39.06 -12.88
C ALA A 3 8.25 38.49 -12.02
N PRO A 4 8.54 39.09 -10.84
CA PRO A 4 9.51 38.51 -9.92
C PRO A 4 9.09 37.07 -9.62
N ILE A 5 10.03 36.15 -9.80
CA ILE A 5 9.86 34.76 -9.38
C ILE A 5 9.70 34.85 -7.87
N ASP A 6 8.47 34.78 -7.39
CA ASP A 6 8.21 34.68 -5.95
C ASP A 6 9.08 33.55 -5.40
N ASP A 7 9.75 33.86 -4.29
CA ASP A 7 10.59 32.90 -3.59
C ASP A 7 9.73 31.70 -3.18
N ILE A 8 10.06 30.50 -3.68
CA ILE A 8 9.29 29.25 -3.46
C ILE A 8 8.90 29.04 -1.98
N PRO A 9 9.77 29.29 -0.99
CA PRO A 9 9.42 29.22 0.43
C PRO A 9 8.25 30.13 0.82
N GLN A 10 8.14 31.34 0.26
CA GLN A 10 7.03 32.26 0.55
C GLN A 10 5.72 31.76 -0.02
N GLN A 11 5.76 31.19 -1.23
CA GLN A 11 4.58 30.58 -1.84
C GLN A 11 4.12 29.34 -1.07
N ILE A 12 5.04 28.46 -0.66
CA ILE A 12 4.71 27.31 0.20
C ILE A 12 4.07 27.81 1.49
N LYS A 13 4.65 28.80 2.16
CA LYS A 13 4.10 29.36 3.40
C LYS A 13 2.67 29.89 3.23
N ARG A 14 2.36 30.47 2.06
CA ARG A 14 1.04 30.99 1.73
C ARG A 14 0.02 29.88 1.45
N GLU A 15 0.42 28.84 0.72
CA GLU A 15 -0.48 27.75 0.30
C GLU A 15 -0.65 26.66 1.38
N LEU A 16 0.36 26.46 2.23
CA LEU A 16 0.36 25.45 3.29
C LEU A 16 -0.49 25.89 4.48
N THR A 17 -1.80 25.82 4.30
CA THR A 17 -2.77 26.05 5.37
C THR A 17 -2.89 24.84 6.29
N GLN A 18 -3.38 25.05 7.53
CA GLN A 18 -3.65 23.95 8.46
C GLN A 18 -4.66 22.93 7.91
N ALA A 19 -5.62 23.39 7.11
CA ALA A 19 -6.59 22.53 6.45
C ALA A 19 -5.91 21.63 5.40
N LEU A 20 -5.01 22.20 4.59
CA LEU A 20 -4.23 21.43 3.63
C LEU A 20 -3.31 20.42 4.32
N TRP A 21 -2.65 20.83 5.41
CA TRP A 21 -1.82 19.94 6.23
C TRP A 21 -2.60 18.70 6.69
N LYS A 22 -3.77 18.90 7.31
CA LYS A 22 -4.62 17.79 7.77
C LYS A 22 -5.07 16.87 6.63
N LYS A 23 -5.39 17.43 5.45
CA LYS A 23 -5.73 16.63 4.27
C LYS A 23 -4.55 15.79 3.78
N LEU A 24 -3.35 16.35 3.75
CA LEU A 24 -2.15 15.63 3.34
C LEU A 24 -1.74 14.55 4.35
N LEU A 25 -1.93 14.80 5.65
CA LEU A 25 -1.74 13.77 6.68
C LEU A 25 -2.71 12.60 6.50
N LEU A 26 -4.00 12.87 6.34
CA LEU A 26 -5.00 11.83 6.11
C LEU A 26 -4.69 11.04 4.82
N TYR A 27 -4.24 11.74 3.78
CA TYR A 27 -3.82 11.12 2.53
C TYR A 27 -2.61 10.20 2.71
N ALA A 28 -1.58 10.66 3.42
CA ALA A 28 -0.39 9.86 3.72
C ALA A 28 -0.73 8.64 4.59
N ASP A 29 -1.59 8.79 5.61
CA ASP A 29 -2.02 7.68 6.46
C ASP A 29 -2.77 6.62 5.65
N ASN A 30 -3.74 7.02 4.82
CA ASN A 30 -4.44 6.09 3.92
C ASN A 30 -3.46 5.40 2.96
N SER A 31 -2.53 6.15 2.37
CA SER A 31 -1.53 5.59 1.46
C SER A 31 -0.63 4.57 2.16
N ILE A 32 -0.24 4.83 3.41
CA ILE A 32 0.51 3.86 4.21
C ILE A 32 -0.32 2.59 4.43
N ARG A 33 -1.59 2.72 4.80
CA ARG A 33 -2.49 1.57 5.05
C ARG A 33 -2.72 0.71 3.82
N GLU A 34 -2.70 1.30 2.63
CA GLU A 34 -2.88 0.60 1.36
C GLU A 34 -1.64 -0.21 0.92
N HIS A 35 -0.48 0.00 1.54
CA HIS A 35 0.75 -0.71 1.21
C HIS A 35 1.02 -1.87 2.17
N ILE A 36 1.74 -2.88 1.66
CA ILE A 36 2.22 -4.01 2.47
C ILE A 36 3.53 -3.61 3.13
N TRP A 37 3.58 -3.71 4.46
CA TRP A 37 4.76 -3.44 5.27
C TRP A 37 5.16 -4.66 6.05
N HIS A 38 6.41 -5.10 5.92
CA HIS A 38 6.92 -6.31 6.58
C HIS A 38 6.08 -7.57 6.32
N GLY A 39 5.38 -7.62 5.18
CA GLY A 39 4.44 -8.70 4.82
C GLY A 39 3.01 -8.53 5.32
N VAL A 40 2.69 -7.43 6.02
CA VAL A 40 1.36 -7.13 6.56
C VAL A 40 0.75 -5.93 5.83
N LEU A 41 -0.46 -6.07 5.28
CA LEU A 41 -1.20 -4.95 4.68
C LEU A 41 -1.50 -3.90 5.76
N GLY A 42 -1.07 -2.66 5.53
CA GLY A 42 -1.18 -1.58 6.50
C GLY A 42 -0.36 -1.77 7.76
N GLY A 43 0.68 -2.61 7.71
CA GLY A 43 1.65 -2.76 8.79
C GLY A 43 2.45 -1.49 9.07
N LEU A 44 3.31 -1.54 10.08
CA LEU A 44 4.13 -0.38 10.46
C LEU A 44 5.17 -0.07 9.37
N PRO A 45 5.29 1.18 8.90
CA PRO A 45 6.30 1.56 7.93
C PRO A 45 7.73 1.35 8.43
N LEU A 46 8.67 1.29 7.47
CA LEU A 46 10.09 1.18 7.79
C LEU A 46 10.55 2.24 8.79
N HIS A 47 11.27 1.80 9.82
CA HIS A 47 11.77 2.63 10.92
C HIS A 47 10.67 3.28 11.77
N GLY A 48 9.43 2.80 11.70
CA GLY A 48 8.31 3.37 12.46
C GLY A 48 7.90 4.77 11.97
N LYS A 49 8.18 5.09 10.70
CA LYS A 49 7.79 6.39 10.12
C LYS A 49 6.28 6.59 10.15
N SER A 50 5.87 7.72 10.70
CA SER A 50 4.48 8.18 10.70
C SER A 50 4.13 8.93 9.41
N ALA A 51 2.83 9.16 9.17
CA ALA A 51 2.35 10.03 8.11
C ALA A 51 2.93 11.46 8.20
N GLU A 52 3.15 11.95 9.43
CA GLU A 52 3.75 13.26 9.70
C GLU A 52 5.21 13.32 9.23
N ASP A 53 5.97 12.25 9.48
CA ASP A 53 7.37 12.15 9.03
C ASP A 53 7.48 12.20 7.50
N TYR A 54 6.61 11.45 6.79
CA TYR A 54 6.58 11.48 5.33
C TYR A 54 6.21 12.87 4.79
N LEU A 55 5.24 13.55 5.40
CA LEU A 55 4.85 14.90 4.99
C LEU A 55 5.96 15.92 5.25
N GLN A 56 6.61 15.84 6.40
CA GLN A 56 7.75 16.71 6.73
C GLN A 56 8.91 16.47 5.76
N ASP A 57 9.23 15.22 5.44
CA ASP A 57 10.23 14.86 4.43
C ASP A 57 9.88 15.41 3.05
N ALA A 58 8.61 15.30 2.64
CA ALA A 58 8.13 15.80 1.35
C ALA A 58 8.28 17.34 1.24
N LEU A 59 7.94 18.07 2.32
CA LEU A 59 8.12 19.51 2.40
C LEU A 59 9.61 19.89 2.37
N MET A 60 10.44 19.21 3.16
CA MET A 60 11.89 19.44 3.17
C MET A 60 12.52 19.18 1.81
N LYS A 61 12.12 18.11 1.10
CA LYS A 61 12.55 17.84 -0.28
C LYS A 61 12.14 18.94 -1.25
N THR A 62 10.98 19.56 -1.02
CA THR A 62 10.48 20.64 -1.87
C THR A 62 11.24 21.95 -1.58
N LEU A 63 11.41 22.32 -0.31
CA LEU A 63 12.14 23.53 0.11
C LEU A 63 13.63 23.48 -0.28
N THR A 64 14.26 22.31 -0.17
CA THR A 64 15.67 22.12 -0.58
C THR A 64 15.85 22.01 -2.09
N GLY A 65 14.76 21.99 -2.87
CA GLY A 65 14.80 21.86 -4.32
C GLY A 65 15.14 20.45 -4.82
N LYS A 66 15.26 19.44 -3.94
CA LYS A 66 15.40 18.02 -4.33
C LYS A 66 14.21 17.57 -5.17
N ARG A 67 13.01 18.05 -4.84
CA ARG A 67 11.78 17.92 -5.65
C ARG A 67 11.34 19.31 -6.07
N LYS A 68 11.59 19.68 -7.32
CA LYS A 68 11.28 21.02 -7.84
C LYS A 68 9.77 21.16 -8.06
N TRP A 69 9.11 21.92 -7.19
CA TRP A 69 7.73 22.35 -7.41
C TRP A 69 7.70 23.48 -8.45
N LYS A 70 6.76 23.40 -9.39
CA LYS A 70 6.50 24.43 -10.39
C LYS A 70 5.07 24.95 -10.17
N PRO A 71 4.89 26.06 -9.43
CA PRO A 71 3.59 26.62 -9.10
C PRO A 71 2.71 26.92 -10.33
N ALA A 72 3.35 27.30 -11.44
CA ALA A 72 2.65 27.55 -12.71
C ALA A 72 2.10 26.28 -13.39
N ALA A 73 2.59 25.09 -13.01
CA ALA A 73 2.22 23.82 -13.63
C ALA A 73 1.27 22.99 -12.75
N CYS A 74 1.38 23.06 -11.43
CA CYS A 74 0.52 22.33 -10.51
C CYS A 74 0.40 23.01 -9.14
N ALA A 75 -0.74 22.79 -8.48
CA ALA A 75 -0.98 23.23 -7.10
C ALA A 75 -0.06 22.51 -6.10
N LEU A 76 0.25 23.15 -4.98
CA LEU A 76 1.11 22.58 -3.94
C LEU A 76 0.59 21.23 -3.44
N GLU A 77 -0.73 21.10 -3.23
CA GLU A 77 -1.37 19.86 -2.79
C GLU A 77 -1.03 18.70 -3.73
N GLN A 78 -1.22 18.89 -5.03
CA GLN A 78 -0.98 17.85 -6.03
C GLN A 78 0.51 17.49 -6.10
N HIS A 79 1.39 18.48 -6.00
CA HIS A 79 2.83 18.26 -5.95
C HIS A 79 3.22 17.41 -4.74
N LEU A 80 2.76 17.78 -3.54
CA LEU A 80 3.10 17.08 -2.30
C LEU A 80 2.53 15.65 -2.26
N ARG A 81 1.30 15.43 -2.75
CA ARG A 81 0.76 14.06 -2.90
C ARG A 81 1.65 13.20 -3.79
N GLY A 82 2.10 13.72 -4.93
CA GLY A 82 3.01 12.98 -5.81
C GLY A 82 4.37 12.68 -5.17
N VAL A 83 4.87 13.56 -4.30
CA VAL A 83 6.09 13.28 -3.52
C VAL A 83 5.83 12.20 -2.46
N LEU A 84 4.72 12.28 -1.74
CA LEU A 84 4.30 11.28 -0.75
C LEU A 84 4.14 9.90 -1.38
N ASP A 85 3.39 9.78 -2.47
CA ASP A 85 3.20 8.52 -3.20
C ASP A 85 4.54 7.92 -3.59
N SER A 86 5.44 8.75 -4.15
CA SER A 86 6.76 8.31 -4.57
C SER A 86 7.62 7.81 -3.40
N ASP A 87 7.54 8.46 -2.24
CA ASP A 87 8.35 8.12 -1.07
C ASP A 87 7.81 6.87 -0.36
N ILE A 88 6.49 6.82 -0.13
CA ILE A 88 5.78 5.68 0.49
C ILE A 88 5.95 4.42 -0.37
N ASN A 89 5.70 4.53 -1.68
CA ASN A 89 5.88 3.39 -2.59
C ASN A 89 7.36 2.96 -2.68
N HIS A 90 8.29 3.91 -2.64
CA HIS A 90 9.71 3.57 -2.63
C HIS A 90 10.09 2.79 -1.37
N ASP A 91 9.67 3.26 -0.20
CA ASP A 91 9.98 2.61 1.08
C ASP A 91 9.27 1.26 1.22
N SER A 92 8.03 1.12 0.75
CA SER A 92 7.30 -0.16 0.77
C SER A 92 7.95 -1.21 -0.15
N MET A 93 8.58 -0.79 -1.25
CA MET A 93 9.30 -1.69 -2.15
C MET A 93 10.73 -2.03 -1.70
N ARG A 94 11.24 -1.45 -0.60
CA ARG A 94 12.62 -1.74 -0.17
C ARG A 94 12.77 -3.20 0.25
N PRO A 95 13.91 -3.85 -0.03
CA PRO A 95 14.16 -5.23 0.40
C PRO A 95 14.02 -5.45 1.91
N MET A 96 14.28 -4.42 2.73
CA MET A 96 14.11 -4.48 4.18
C MET A 96 12.64 -4.61 4.60
N ASN A 97 11.72 -4.09 3.78
CA ASN A 97 10.28 -4.24 3.97
C ASN A 97 9.77 -5.61 3.49
N GLN A 98 10.46 -6.22 2.52
CA GLN A 98 10.15 -7.56 1.99
C GLN A 98 10.72 -8.70 2.83
N ARG A 99 11.63 -8.41 3.77
CA ARG A 99 12.05 -9.37 4.78
C ARG A 99 10.87 -9.55 5.73
N ILE A 100 9.99 -10.50 5.40
CA ILE A 100 9.05 -11.10 6.33
C ILE A 100 9.88 -11.46 7.56
N LEU A 101 9.66 -10.76 8.67
CA LEU A 101 10.14 -11.19 9.96
C LEU A 101 9.44 -12.53 10.23
N ARG A 102 10.07 -13.63 9.80
CA ARG A 102 9.88 -14.92 10.45
C ARG A 102 10.45 -14.77 11.85
N GLU A 103 9.73 -14.09 12.74
CA GLU A 103 9.96 -14.19 14.18
C GLU A 103 9.52 -15.59 14.63
N GLY A 104 10.28 -16.60 14.20
CA GLY A 104 10.47 -17.79 14.98
C GLY A 104 11.72 -17.56 15.83
N SER A 105 11.54 -17.53 17.15
CA SER A 105 12.60 -17.67 18.15
C SER A 105 13.65 -16.56 18.15
N LEU A 106 13.31 -15.45 18.81
CA LEU A 106 14.32 -14.80 19.64
C LEU A 106 14.13 -15.36 21.05
N ASP A 107 15.01 -16.28 21.44
CA ASP A 107 15.12 -16.74 22.82
C ASP A 107 15.30 -15.52 23.72
N SER A 108 14.28 -15.28 24.54
CA SER A 108 14.23 -14.23 25.54
C SER A 108 15.29 -14.50 26.60
N ASP A 109 16.35 -13.69 26.60
CA ASP A 109 17.25 -13.60 27.74
C ASP A 109 16.53 -12.91 28.91
N ASN A 110 16.59 -13.55 30.06
CA ASN A 110 15.86 -13.21 31.28
C ASN A 110 16.35 -11.88 31.86
N SER A 111 15.69 -10.77 31.54
CA SER A 111 15.72 -9.57 32.39
C SER A 111 14.31 -9.22 32.84
N GLN A 112 14.06 -9.45 34.13
CA GLN A 112 12.85 -9.09 34.86
C GLN A 112 12.62 -7.57 34.81
N ASP A 113 11.90 -7.10 33.80
CA ASP A 113 11.10 -5.87 33.87
C ASP A 113 10.00 -5.96 32.80
N SER A 114 9.02 -6.83 33.09
CA SER A 114 8.04 -7.33 32.12
C SER A 114 6.89 -6.34 31.87
N THR A 115 7.18 -5.22 31.21
CA THR A 115 6.22 -4.68 30.24
C THR A 115 6.74 -5.08 28.88
N SER A 116 6.04 -6.01 28.23
CA SER A 116 6.42 -6.51 26.92
C SER A 116 6.57 -5.32 25.96
N PHE A 117 7.51 -5.37 25.03
CA PHE A 117 7.57 -4.38 23.94
C PHE A 117 6.20 -4.26 23.24
N PHE A 118 5.44 -5.35 23.17
CA PHE A 118 4.07 -5.40 22.66
C PHE A 118 3.04 -4.68 23.55
N ASP A 119 3.29 -4.48 24.85
CA ASP A 119 2.41 -3.71 25.74
C ASP A 119 2.54 -2.20 25.54
N ARG A 120 3.56 -1.75 24.78
CA ARG A 120 3.83 -0.33 24.47
C ARG A 120 3.38 0.08 23.07
N ILE A 121 3.03 -0.89 22.23
CA ILE A 121 2.37 -0.60 20.96
C ILE A 121 0.92 -0.33 21.33
N ASP A 122 0.47 0.92 21.20
CA ASP A 122 -0.96 1.22 21.27
C ASP A 122 -1.65 0.26 20.31
N ALA A 123 -2.43 -0.67 20.87
CA ALA A 123 -3.30 -1.50 20.07
C ALA A 123 -4.25 -0.53 19.40
N ALA A 124 -3.96 -0.15 18.17
CA ALA A 124 -4.95 0.42 17.27
C ALA A 124 -6.01 -0.65 17.18
N THR A 125 -7.01 -0.56 18.06
CA THR A 125 -8.11 -1.50 18.13
C THR A 125 -8.83 -1.30 16.82
N LEU A 126 -8.54 -2.20 15.87
CA LEU A 126 -9.32 -2.33 14.66
C LEU A 126 -10.76 -2.34 15.12
N THR A 127 -11.52 -1.39 14.60
CA THR A 127 -12.94 -1.33 14.88
C THR A 127 -13.56 -2.65 14.45
N ILE A 128 -14.66 -3.06 15.09
CA ILE A 128 -15.38 -4.28 14.71
C ILE A 128 -15.67 -4.30 13.19
N GLU A 129 -15.99 -3.13 12.64
CA GLU A 129 -16.21 -2.91 11.20
C GLU A 129 -14.96 -3.18 10.33
N GLU A 130 -13.76 -2.81 10.79
CA GLU A 130 -12.50 -3.10 10.08
C GLU A 130 -12.17 -4.60 10.12
N VAL A 131 -12.41 -5.26 11.25
CA VAL A 131 -12.23 -6.71 11.39
C VAL A 131 -13.20 -7.48 10.49
N GLU A 132 -14.45 -7.05 10.41
CA GLU A 132 -15.46 -7.64 9.52
C GLU A 132 -15.07 -7.46 8.06
N LYS A 133 -14.63 -6.27 7.65
CA LYS A 133 -14.12 -6.04 6.29
C LYS A 133 -12.95 -6.94 5.95
N LEU A 134 -11.98 -7.10 6.85
CA LEU A 134 -10.84 -8.00 6.59
C LEU A 134 -11.30 -9.45 6.37
N LYS A 135 -12.26 -9.93 7.17
CA LYS A 135 -12.86 -11.27 6.98
C LYS A 135 -13.63 -11.40 5.67
N GLU A 136 -14.37 -10.36 5.27
CA GLU A 136 -15.06 -10.32 3.98
C GLU A 136 -14.06 -10.39 2.82
N TRP A 137 -12.96 -9.65 2.92
CA TRP A 137 -11.87 -9.67 1.96
C TRP A 137 -11.19 -11.04 1.86
N ASP A 138 -10.88 -11.66 3.00
CA ASP A 138 -10.30 -13.01 3.03
C ASP A 138 -11.26 -14.02 2.38
N THR A 139 -12.54 -13.98 2.75
CA THR A 139 -13.57 -14.86 2.18
C THR A 139 -13.71 -14.65 0.67
N MET A 140 -13.73 -13.40 0.22
CA MET A 140 -13.78 -13.05 -1.20
C MET A 140 -12.54 -13.60 -1.95
N LEU A 141 -11.35 -13.45 -1.36
CA LEU A 141 -10.09 -13.92 -1.93
C LEU A 141 -10.08 -15.46 -2.06
N PHE A 142 -10.50 -16.18 -1.03
CA PHE A 142 -10.61 -17.64 -1.06
C PHE A 142 -11.60 -18.13 -2.12
N ASN A 143 -12.78 -17.50 -2.21
CA ASN A 143 -13.78 -17.83 -3.23
C ASN A 143 -13.23 -17.60 -4.64
N PHE A 144 -12.45 -16.54 -4.86
CA PHE A 144 -11.84 -16.28 -6.15
C PHE A 144 -10.76 -17.30 -6.50
N LEU A 145 -9.91 -17.68 -5.53
CA LEU A 145 -8.91 -18.74 -5.71
C LEU A 145 -9.55 -20.08 -6.07
N GLU A 146 -10.68 -20.41 -5.44
CA GLU A 146 -11.45 -21.62 -5.76
C GLU A 146 -11.99 -21.57 -7.21
N GLU A 147 -12.48 -20.42 -7.68
CA GLU A 147 -12.91 -20.25 -9.08
C GLU A 147 -11.76 -20.41 -10.09
N LEU A 148 -10.51 -20.12 -9.68
CA LEU A 148 -9.33 -20.29 -10.52
C LEU A 148 -8.78 -21.72 -10.55
N SER A 149 -9.30 -22.63 -9.72
CA SER A 149 -8.81 -24.01 -9.61
C SER A 149 -8.88 -24.81 -10.92
N ASP A 150 -9.75 -24.39 -11.86
CA ASP A 150 -9.89 -24.98 -13.18
C ASP A 150 -8.79 -24.56 -14.18
N ASP A 151 -8.07 -23.47 -13.91
CA ASP A 151 -7.01 -22.92 -14.76
C ASP A 151 -5.71 -22.70 -13.95
N LYS A 152 -5.08 -23.82 -13.58
CA LYS A 152 -3.89 -23.88 -12.72
C LYS A 152 -2.78 -22.88 -13.10
N PRO A 153 -2.41 -22.66 -14.39
CA PRO A 153 -1.42 -21.64 -14.75
C PRO A 153 -1.85 -20.20 -14.42
N VAL A 154 -3.15 -19.89 -14.51
CA VAL A 154 -3.69 -18.58 -14.15
C VAL A 154 -3.75 -18.42 -12.63
N GLN A 155 -4.12 -19.47 -11.90
CA GLN A 155 -4.06 -19.50 -10.45
C GLN A 155 -2.63 -19.22 -9.95
N GLN A 156 -1.63 -19.93 -10.48
CA GLN A 156 -0.22 -19.73 -10.11
C GLN A 156 0.29 -18.33 -10.46
N LEU A 157 -0.18 -17.74 -11.56
CA LEU A 157 0.14 -16.34 -11.89
C LEU A 157 -0.45 -15.38 -10.86
N PHE A 158 -1.68 -15.64 -10.42
CA PHE A 158 -2.34 -14.82 -9.40
C PHE A 158 -1.60 -14.90 -8.07
N GLU A 159 -1.25 -16.12 -7.62
CA GLU A 159 -0.43 -16.34 -6.41
C GLU A 159 0.92 -15.61 -6.52
N ALA A 160 1.61 -15.72 -7.65
CA ALA A 160 2.89 -15.03 -7.85
C ALA A 160 2.76 -13.50 -7.77
N ILE A 161 1.66 -12.91 -8.29
CA ILE A 161 1.39 -11.48 -8.19
C ILE A 161 1.10 -11.10 -6.73
N PHE A 162 0.33 -11.92 -6.03
CA PHE A 162 -0.01 -11.73 -4.62
C PHE A 162 1.24 -11.78 -3.72
N ASP A 163 2.18 -12.67 -4.03
CA ASP A 163 3.50 -12.76 -3.40
C ASP A 163 4.45 -11.62 -3.78
N GLY A 164 3.99 -10.63 -4.55
CA GLY A 164 4.77 -9.44 -4.94
C GLY A 164 5.66 -9.62 -6.17
N THR A 165 5.50 -10.71 -6.94
CA THR A 165 6.26 -10.93 -8.17
C THR A 165 5.62 -10.17 -9.33
N ILE A 166 6.07 -8.92 -9.55
CA ILE A 166 5.48 -8.02 -10.55
C ILE A 166 6.16 -8.12 -11.93
N LYS A 167 7.47 -8.39 -11.97
CA LYS A 167 8.25 -8.40 -13.21
C LYS A 167 7.91 -9.62 -14.06
N ARG A 168 7.74 -9.38 -15.37
CA ARG A 168 7.36 -10.41 -16.36
C ARG A 168 8.32 -11.60 -16.39
N ALA A 169 9.63 -11.34 -16.38
CA ALA A 169 10.65 -12.39 -16.39
C ALA A 169 10.60 -13.25 -15.12
N ASP A 170 10.36 -12.63 -13.97
CA ASP A 170 10.26 -13.33 -12.69
C ASP A 170 8.98 -14.17 -12.62
N GLN A 171 7.86 -13.67 -13.16
CA GLN A 171 6.61 -14.42 -13.32
C GLN A 171 6.80 -15.65 -14.23
N ALA A 172 7.45 -15.46 -15.39
CA ALA A 172 7.75 -16.55 -16.32
C ALA A 172 8.61 -17.64 -15.68
N LYS A 173 9.63 -17.23 -14.92
CA LYS A 173 10.50 -18.12 -14.16
C LYS A 173 9.74 -18.87 -13.06
N ALA A 174 8.89 -18.18 -12.31
CA ALA A 174 8.09 -18.78 -11.24
C ALA A 174 7.11 -19.84 -11.77
N LEU A 175 6.52 -19.59 -12.94
CA LEU A 175 5.56 -20.50 -13.57
C LEU A 175 6.22 -21.58 -14.45
N GLY A 176 7.52 -21.48 -14.72
CA GLY A 176 8.22 -22.38 -15.64
C GLY A 176 7.73 -22.29 -17.08
N VAL A 177 7.23 -21.12 -17.50
CA VAL A 177 6.67 -20.88 -18.84
C VAL A 177 7.47 -19.82 -19.61
N PRO A 178 7.40 -19.79 -20.95
CA PRO A 178 8.00 -18.72 -21.73
C PRO A 178 7.38 -17.35 -21.40
N GLU A 179 8.20 -16.29 -21.39
CA GLU A 179 7.72 -14.92 -21.15
C GLU A 179 6.60 -14.48 -22.09
N THR A 180 6.54 -15.03 -23.31
CA THR A 180 5.50 -14.72 -24.30
C THR A 180 4.11 -15.17 -23.85
N GLN A 181 4.00 -16.18 -22.98
CA GLN A 181 2.72 -16.70 -22.49
C GLN A 181 2.14 -15.89 -21.33
N ILE A 182 2.96 -15.11 -20.63
CA ILE A 182 2.53 -14.33 -19.46
C ILE A 182 1.42 -13.33 -19.82
N ASP A 183 1.49 -12.69 -20.99
CA ASP A 183 0.44 -11.73 -21.41
C ASP A 183 -0.91 -12.44 -21.66
N ALA A 184 -0.88 -13.66 -22.20
CA ALA A 184 -2.09 -14.45 -22.39
C ALA A 184 -2.69 -14.84 -21.03
N PHE A 185 -1.85 -15.18 -20.04
CA PHE A 185 -2.30 -15.53 -18.70
C PHE A 185 -2.87 -14.31 -17.97
N LYS A 186 -2.22 -13.14 -18.06
CA LYS A 186 -2.74 -11.86 -17.52
C LYS A 186 -4.08 -11.49 -18.14
N LYS A 187 -4.24 -11.68 -19.45
CA LYS A 187 -5.50 -11.42 -20.13
C LYS A 187 -6.61 -12.34 -19.61
N ARG A 188 -6.34 -13.64 -19.49
CA ARG A 188 -7.30 -14.62 -18.92
C ARG A 188 -7.67 -14.28 -17.48
N LEU A 189 -6.68 -13.97 -16.65
CA LEU A 189 -6.89 -13.53 -15.26
C LEU A 189 -7.79 -12.29 -15.21
N SER A 190 -7.50 -11.26 -16.01
CA SER A 190 -8.33 -10.05 -16.08
C SER A 190 -9.78 -10.35 -16.47
N THR A 191 -10.00 -11.26 -17.42
CA THR A 191 -11.36 -11.69 -17.80
C THR A 191 -12.06 -12.41 -16.65
N ARG A 192 -11.37 -13.30 -15.92
CA ARG A 192 -11.91 -14.01 -14.75
C ARG A 192 -12.26 -13.05 -13.62
N VAL A 193 -11.37 -12.11 -13.28
CA VAL A 193 -11.62 -11.06 -12.28
C VAL A 193 -12.89 -10.26 -12.63
N LYS A 194 -13.05 -9.82 -13.88
CA LYS A 194 -14.24 -9.08 -14.31
C LYS A 194 -15.52 -9.91 -14.16
N LYS A 195 -15.47 -11.20 -14.52
CA LYS A 195 -16.60 -12.12 -14.39
C LYS A 195 -16.96 -12.34 -12.92
N PHE A 196 -15.96 -12.59 -12.06
CA PHE A 196 -16.15 -12.75 -10.62
C PHE A 196 -16.80 -11.52 -9.98
N ILE A 197 -16.28 -10.32 -10.27
CA ILE A 197 -16.87 -9.05 -9.76
C ILE A 197 -18.30 -8.87 -10.26
N THR A 198 -18.58 -9.22 -11.52
CA THR A 198 -19.95 -9.11 -12.07
C THR A 198 -20.90 -10.08 -11.38
N ASN A 199 -20.46 -11.32 -11.10
CA ASN A 199 -21.26 -12.33 -10.40
C ASN A 199 -21.53 -11.94 -8.93
N GLN A 200 -20.53 -11.40 -8.23
CA GLN A 200 -20.67 -10.91 -6.85
C GLN A 200 -21.65 -9.73 -6.74
N ASN A 201 -21.70 -8.87 -7.75
CA ASN A 201 -22.66 -7.75 -7.82
C ASN A 201 -24.08 -8.20 -8.22
N GLN A 202 -24.26 -9.41 -8.75
CA GLN A 202 -25.53 -9.96 -9.23
C GLN A 202 -26.19 -10.92 -8.24
N THR A 203 -25.48 -11.44 -7.24
CA THR A 203 -26.09 -12.18 -6.13
C THR A 203 -26.98 -11.25 -5.31
N PRO A 204 -28.32 -11.40 -5.33
CA PRO A 204 -29.21 -10.65 -4.46
C PRO A 204 -28.91 -11.00 -3.01
N LYS A 205 -28.95 -10.01 -2.11
CA LYS A 205 -29.07 -10.22 -0.67
C LYS A 205 -30.37 -10.97 -0.37
N GLU A 206 -30.38 -12.29 -0.52
CA GLU A 206 -31.51 -13.13 -0.11
C GLU A 206 -31.06 -14.14 0.95
N VAL A 207 -31.69 -13.99 2.14
CA VAL A 207 -31.84 -14.93 3.27
C VAL A 207 -30.61 -15.08 4.18
N HIS A 208 -30.62 -14.64 5.45
CA HIS A 208 -31.48 -15.17 6.52
C HIS A 208 -31.98 -14.11 7.53
N HIS A 209 -33.30 -13.90 7.52
CA HIS A 209 -34.08 -13.83 8.77
C HIS A 209 -34.57 -15.25 9.06
N ALA A 210 -34.16 -15.82 10.19
CA ALA A 210 -34.91 -16.80 10.99
C ALA A 210 -34.20 -16.97 12.33
#